data_AF-A0AAN9H7H2-F1
#
_entry.id   AF-A0AAN9H7H2-F1
#
_cell.length_a   1.000
_cell.length_b   1.000
_cell.length_c   1.000
_cell.angle_alpha   90.00
_cell.angle_beta   90.00
_cell.angle_gamma   90.00
#
_symmetry.space_group_name_H-M   'P 1'
#
loop_
_entity.id
_entity.type
_entity.pdbx_description
1 polymer ?
#
loop_
_entity_poly.entity_id
_entity_poly.type
_entity_poly.pdbx_seq_one_letter_code
_entity_poly.pdbx_strand_id
1 'polypeptide(L)'
;MKTMETKMKSMEIEMERLRTENKGRVKVAFSATLSAFSLKFIGPSANATTLVYENALTNIGNAYDTNTGIFTAPVKGVYYFNFVLFNVRGMSTGVRMLKNGHHVVSATDNPPEQDTEDTASNAVSLLLEEGDRINLELWENRRVYTDGNRRNTFSGHLLFTM
;
A
#
# COMPACT_ATOMS: atom_id res chain seq x y z
N MET A 1 -19.07 -38.89 -34.33
CA MET A 1 -19.87 -38.70 -33.09
C MET A 1 -19.03 -38.94 -31.83
N LYS A 2 -18.52 -40.16 -31.58
CA LYS A 2 -17.68 -40.47 -30.40
C LYS A 2 -16.49 -39.51 -30.17
N THR A 3 -15.77 -39.14 -31.23
CA THR A 3 -14.62 -38.22 -31.12
C THR A 3 -15.01 -36.80 -30.68
N MET A 4 -16.18 -36.31 -31.08
CA MET A 4 -16.67 -35.00 -30.63
C MET A 4 -17.12 -35.04 -29.18
N GLU A 5 -17.80 -36.11 -28.75
CA GLU A 5 -18.20 -36.31 -27.36
C GLU A 5 -16.97 -36.39 -26.43
N THR A 6 -15.91 -37.11 -26.84
CA THR A 6 -14.66 -37.17 -26.08
C THR A 6 -13.99 -35.80 -25.97
N LYS A 7 -13.94 -35.03 -27.06
CA LYS A 7 -13.38 -33.67 -27.05
C LYS A 7 -14.19 -32.73 -26.15
N MET A 8 -15.52 -32.80 -26.19
CA MET A 8 -16.41 -31.96 -25.38
C MET A 8 -16.22 -32.24 -23.88
N LYS A 9 -16.19 -33.52 -23.48
CA LYS A 9 -15.88 -33.92 -22.10
C LYS A 9 -14.50 -33.43 -21.64
N SER A 10 -13.49 -33.51 -22.51
CA SER A 10 -12.15 -33.00 -22.21
C SER A 10 -12.15 -31.48 -21.98
N MET A 11 -12.88 -30.73 -22.82
CA MET A 11 -13.03 -29.27 -22.68
C MET A 11 -13.76 -28.88 -21.39
N GLU A 12 -14.81 -29.61 -21.01
CA GLU A 12 -15.53 -29.37 -19.75
C GLU A 12 -14.63 -29.56 -18.52
N ILE A 13 -13.81 -30.61 -18.52
CA ILE A 13 -12.83 -30.88 -17.45
C ILE A 13 -11.81 -29.74 -17.36
N GLU A 14 -11.25 -29.32 -18.50
CA GLU A 14 -10.25 -28.24 -18.52
C GLU A 14 -10.86 -26.90 -18.08
N MET A 15 -12.11 -26.61 -18.48
CA MET A 15 -12.83 -25.43 -18.04
C MET A 15 -13.02 -25.39 -16.52
N GLU A 16 -13.36 -26.52 -15.91
CA GLU A 16 -13.55 -26.59 -14.46
C GLU A 16 -12.21 -26.52 -13.71
N ARG A 17 -11.14 -27.09 -14.28
CA ARG A 17 -9.77 -26.92 -13.78
C ARG A 17 -9.36 -25.45 -13.75
N LEU A 18 -9.50 -24.75 -14.88
CA LEU A 18 -9.15 -23.33 -15.01
C LEU A 18 -9.99 -22.45 -14.07
N ARG A 19 -11.28 -22.76 -13.89
CA ARG A 19 -12.14 -22.05 -12.93
C ARG A 19 -11.65 -22.24 -11.50
N THR A 20 -11.25 -23.46 -11.15
CA THR A 20 -10.75 -23.79 -9.82
C THR A 20 -9.41 -23.10 -9.55
N GLU A 21 -8.47 -23.17 -10.49
CA GLU A 21 -7.19 -22.46 -10.43
C GLU A 21 -7.40 -20.95 -10.29
N ASN A 22 -8.32 -20.35 -11.07
CA ASN A 22 -8.59 -18.92 -11.01
C ASN A 22 -9.28 -18.49 -9.70
N LYS A 23 -10.10 -19.35 -9.08
CA LYS A 23 -10.67 -19.12 -7.75
C LYS A 23 -9.61 -19.21 -6.65
N GLY A 24 -8.62 -20.09 -6.82
CA GLY A 24 -7.51 -20.28 -5.87
C GLY A 24 -6.41 -19.21 -5.96
N ARG A 25 -6.46 -18.30 -6.94
CA ARG A 25 -5.46 -17.23 -7.06
C ARG A 25 -5.52 -16.30 -5.86
N VAL A 26 -4.38 -16.14 -5.21
CA VAL A 26 -4.19 -15.17 -4.14
C VAL A 26 -4.43 -13.77 -4.69
N LYS A 27 -5.30 -13.02 -4.03
CA LYS A 27 -5.61 -11.62 -4.36
C LYS A 27 -5.21 -10.77 -3.18
N VAL A 28 -4.37 -9.78 -3.44
CA VAL A 28 -3.91 -8.84 -2.41
C VAL A 28 -4.04 -7.43 -2.97
N ALA A 29 -4.82 -6.60 -2.30
CA ALA A 29 -4.90 -5.19 -2.61
C ALA A 29 -5.39 -4.42 -1.38
N PHE A 30 -4.69 -3.37 -1.01
CA PHE A 30 -5.14 -2.45 0.02
C PHE A 30 -5.01 -1.00 -0.46
N SER A 31 -5.87 -0.15 0.09
CA SER A 31 -5.76 1.30 -0.02
C SER A 31 -6.30 1.88 1.28
N ALA A 32 -5.51 2.74 1.93
CA ALA A 32 -5.84 3.31 3.22
C ALA A 32 -5.53 4.81 3.27
N THR A 33 -6.29 5.53 4.09
CA THR A 33 -6.10 6.97 4.35
C THR A 33 -5.64 7.18 5.78
N LEU A 34 -4.88 8.25 6.01
CA LEU A 34 -4.26 8.53 7.32
C LEU A 34 -5.29 8.80 8.44
N SER A 35 -6.46 9.30 8.06
CA SER A 35 -7.65 9.46 8.90
C SER A 35 -8.91 9.30 8.06
N ALA A 36 -10.04 8.98 8.71
CA ALA A 36 -11.34 8.95 8.08
C ALA A 36 -11.96 10.35 7.90
N PHE A 37 -11.90 11.21 8.93
CA PHE A 37 -12.59 12.50 8.97
C PHE A 37 -11.94 13.56 9.88
N SER A 38 -11.02 13.17 10.77
CA SER A 38 -10.47 14.06 11.79
C SER A 38 -9.31 14.88 11.24
N LEU A 39 -9.34 16.19 11.54
CA LEU A 39 -8.17 17.04 11.38
C LEU A 39 -7.14 16.65 12.44
N LYS A 40 -5.94 16.23 11.99
CA LYS A 40 -4.82 15.97 12.88
C LYS A 40 -3.50 16.32 12.22
N PHE A 41 -2.56 16.76 13.05
CA PHE A 41 -1.15 16.85 12.71
C PHE A 41 -0.42 15.69 13.39
N ILE A 42 0.36 14.93 12.64
CA ILE A 42 1.26 13.91 13.16
C ILE A 42 2.68 14.48 13.12
N GLY A 43 3.41 14.37 14.23
CA GLY A 43 4.72 15.02 14.40
C GLY A 43 4.61 16.52 14.71
N PRO A 44 5.74 17.22 14.87
CA PRO A 44 7.10 16.69 14.74
C PRO A 44 7.48 15.88 15.97
N SER A 45 8.15 14.75 15.73
CA SER A 45 8.71 13.90 16.78
C SER A 45 10.23 13.93 16.69
N ALA A 46 10.91 13.80 17.83
CA ALA A 46 12.37 13.73 17.87
C ALA A 46 12.91 12.46 17.19
N ASN A 47 12.12 11.39 17.18
CA ASN A 47 12.42 10.14 16.50
C ASN A 47 11.49 9.95 15.30
N ALA A 48 12.00 9.28 14.28
CA ALA A 48 11.18 8.79 13.18
C ALA A 48 10.08 7.84 13.70
N THR A 49 8.91 7.87 13.07
CA THR A 49 7.71 7.15 13.55
C THR A 49 6.95 6.52 12.39
N THR A 50 6.54 5.25 12.55
CA THR A 50 5.67 4.59 11.58
C THR A 50 4.33 5.31 11.47
N LEU A 51 3.94 5.66 10.24
CA LEU A 51 2.62 6.21 9.96
C LEU A 51 1.57 5.10 9.86
N VAL A 52 0.55 5.21 10.69
CA VAL A 52 -0.59 4.29 10.69
C VAL A 52 -1.71 4.91 9.85
N TYR A 53 -1.94 4.37 8.66
CA TYR A 53 -3.09 4.74 7.83
C TYR A 53 -4.32 3.97 8.33
N GLU A 54 -4.92 4.51 9.38
CA GLU A 54 -5.92 3.83 10.21
C GLU A 54 -7.24 3.52 9.49
N ASN A 55 -7.52 4.17 8.35
CA ASN A 55 -8.79 4.02 7.64
C ASN A 55 -8.59 3.26 6.31
N ALA A 56 -8.82 1.96 6.32
CA ALA A 56 -8.81 1.15 5.10
C ALA A 56 -10.06 1.39 4.23
N LEU A 57 -9.85 1.79 2.98
CA LEU A 57 -10.88 1.86 1.94
C LEU A 57 -11.09 0.47 1.30
N THR A 58 -9.99 -0.26 1.12
CA THR A 58 -9.94 -1.63 0.61
C THR A 58 -8.84 -2.38 1.35
N ASN A 59 -9.05 -3.66 1.66
CA ASN A 59 -8.04 -4.54 2.26
C ASN A 59 -8.25 -6.02 1.89
N ILE A 60 -8.27 -6.32 0.58
CA ILE A 60 -8.42 -7.69 0.09
C ILE A 60 -7.18 -8.49 0.45
N GLY A 61 -7.40 -9.66 1.05
CA GLY A 61 -6.34 -10.52 1.58
C GLY A 61 -5.87 -10.14 2.99
N ASN A 62 -6.39 -9.06 3.57
CA ASN A 62 -6.06 -8.58 4.93
C ASN A 62 -4.55 -8.47 5.20
N ALA A 63 -3.79 -8.10 4.17
CA ALA A 63 -2.33 -8.03 4.25
C ALA A 63 -1.82 -6.72 4.88
N TYR A 64 -2.67 -5.69 4.96
CA TYR A 64 -2.37 -4.43 5.66
C TYR A 64 -3.05 -4.39 7.03
N ASP A 65 -2.28 -4.10 8.08
CA ASP A 65 -2.80 -3.93 9.44
C ASP A 65 -2.98 -2.44 9.77
N THR A 66 -4.23 -2.01 9.90
CA THR A 66 -4.60 -0.62 10.18
C THR A 66 -4.28 -0.18 11.61
N ASN A 67 -3.90 -1.08 12.51
CA ASN A 67 -3.49 -0.73 13.87
C ASN A 67 -1.99 -0.43 13.96
N THR A 68 -1.19 -1.07 13.09
CA THR A 68 0.28 -0.95 13.10
C THR A 68 0.84 -0.15 11.93
N GLY A 69 0.06 0.01 10.86
CA GLY A 69 0.49 0.68 9.64
C GLY A 69 1.34 -0.18 8.72
N ILE A 70 1.33 -1.50 8.92
CA ILE A 70 2.29 -2.43 8.32
C ILE A 70 1.57 -3.35 7.33
N PHE A 71 2.09 -3.41 6.13
CA PHE A 71 1.76 -4.44 5.15
C PHE A 71 2.69 -5.65 5.34
N THR A 72 2.14 -6.86 5.32
CA THR A 72 2.92 -8.12 5.35
C THR A 72 2.58 -8.93 4.13
N ALA A 73 3.58 -9.30 3.32
CA ALA A 73 3.37 -10.06 2.09
C ALA A 73 2.88 -11.48 2.43
N PRO A 74 1.68 -11.89 1.99
CA PRO A 74 1.15 -13.22 2.32
C PRO A 74 1.71 -14.34 1.43
N VAL A 75 2.36 -13.98 0.32
CA VAL A 75 2.99 -14.92 -0.63
C VAL A 75 4.19 -14.24 -1.29
N LYS A 76 5.07 -15.04 -1.88
CA LYS A 76 6.12 -14.52 -2.75
C LYS A 76 5.50 -13.94 -4.04
N GLY A 77 5.91 -12.73 -4.41
CA GLY A 77 5.37 -12.07 -5.60
C GLY A 77 5.95 -10.68 -5.85
N VAL A 78 5.59 -10.11 -6.99
CA VAL A 78 5.87 -8.70 -7.27
C VAL A 78 4.68 -7.86 -6.83
N TYR A 79 4.94 -6.90 -5.95
CA TYR A 79 3.95 -5.98 -5.40
C TYR A 79 4.23 -4.57 -5.89
N TYR A 80 3.18 -3.82 -6.18
CA TYR A 80 3.27 -2.38 -6.41
C TYR A 80 2.78 -1.64 -5.17
N PHE A 81 3.50 -0.59 -4.78
CA PHE A 81 3.10 0.32 -3.71
C PHE A 81 3.16 1.75 -4.19
N ASN A 82 2.20 2.58 -3.77
CA ASN A 82 2.25 4.02 -3.92
C ASN A 82 1.82 4.72 -2.63
N PHE A 83 2.38 5.89 -2.39
CA PHE A 83 1.99 6.73 -1.28
C PHE A 83 1.99 8.19 -1.66
N VAL A 84 1.03 8.91 -1.08
CA VAL A 84 0.83 10.34 -1.27
C VAL A 84 0.82 10.99 0.10
N LEU A 85 1.63 12.03 0.24
CA LEU A 85 1.72 12.89 1.40
C LEU A 85 1.18 14.26 1.00
N PHE A 86 0.28 14.77 1.81
CA PHE A 86 -0.26 16.10 1.65
C PHE A 86 0.08 16.92 2.90
N ASN A 87 0.58 18.12 2.70
CA ASN A 87 0.94 19.07 3.74
C ASN A 87 0.35 20.44 3.43
N VAL A 88 0.19 21.23 4.50
CA VAL A 88 -0.29 22.61 4.41
C VAL A 88 0.74 23.56 5.01
N ARG A 89 0.76 24.80 4.53
CA ARG A 89 1.34 25.99 5.17
C ARG A 89 2.74 25.83 5.77
N GLY A 90 3.78 25.92 4.94
CA GLY A 90 5.16 26.05 5.39
C GLY A 90 5.68 24.88 6.25
N MET A 91 5.01 23.74 6.24
CA MET A 91 5.41 22.55 6.99
C MET A 91 6.20 21.61 6.10
N SER A 92 7.40 21.23 6.53
CA SER A 92 8.12 20.16 5.87
C SER A 92 7.55 18.79 6.20
N THR A 93 7.33 17.99 5.16
CA THR A 93 6.89 16.60 5.26
C THR A 93 7.94 15.67 4.63
N GLY A 94 7.96 14.43 5.08
CA GLY A 94 8.89 13.46 4.50
C GLY A 94 8.73 12.08 5.09
N VAL A 95 8.53 11.09 4.23
CA VAL A 95 8.49 9.69 4.64
C VAL A 95 9.51 8.87 3.86
N ARG A 96 9.96 7.80 4.50
CA ARG A 96 10.62 6.68 3.82
C ARG A 96 9.76 5.42 3.91
N MET A 97 9.73 4.68 2.83
CA MET A 97 9.25 3.31 2.80
C MET A 97 10.36 2.38 3.26
N LEU A 98 10.04 1.50 4.20
CA LEU A 98 10.93 0.48 4.70
C LEU A 98 10.48 -0.91 4.23
N LYS A 99 11.44 -1.75 3.82
CA LYS A 99 11.29 -3.20 3.67
C LYS A 99 12.08 -3.86 4.79
N ASN A 100 11.39 -4.53 5.71
CA ASN A 100 11.99 -5.18 6.88
C ASN A 100 12.93 -4.23 7.67
N GLY A 101 12.53 -2.96 7.83
CA GLY A 101 13.33 -1.95 8.51
C GLY A 101 14.42 -1.28 7.66
N HIS A 102 14.64 -1.72 6.41
CA HIS A 102 15.63 -1.12 5.50
C HIS A 102 14.96 -0.15 4.53
N HIS A 103 15.57 1.02 4.34
CA HIS A 103 15.10 2.05 3.41
C HIS A 103 15.00 1.54 1.96
N VAL A 104 13.89 1.87 1.30
CA VAL A 104 13.64 1.54 -0.12
C VAL A 104 13.54 2.81 -0.97
N VAL A 105 12.47 3.59 -0.77
CA VAL A 105 12.20 4.85 -1.48
C VAL A 105 11.66 5.89 -0.49
N SER A 106 11.76 7.16 -0.84
CA SER A 106 11.26 8.27 -0.02
C SER A 106 10.52 9.31 -0.86
N ALA A 107 9.67 10.09 -0.21
CA ALA A 107 9.13 11.33 -0.76
C ALA A 107 9.22 12.40 0.31
N THR A 108 9.63 13.61 -0.08
CA THR A 108 9.84 14.73 0.84
C THR A 108 9.39 16.01 0.19
N ASP A 109 8.91 16.93 1.02
CA ASP A 109 8.67 18.30 0.62
C ASP A 109 9.12 19.26 1.74
N ASN A 110 9.75 20.36 1.33
CA ASN A 110 10.33 21.37 2.22
C ASN A 110 9.92 22.74 1.71
N PRO A 111 8.64 23.12 1.90
CA PRO A 111 8.12 24.30 1.24
C PRO A 111 8.67 25.57 1.90
N PRO A 112 8.81 26.67 1.14
CA PRO A 112 9.08 27.97 1.73
C PRO A 112 7.91 28.40 2.65
N GLU A 113 8.15 29.34 3.56
CA GLU A 113 7.18 29.75 4.59
C GLU A 113 5.82 30.25 4.05
N GLN A 114 5.77 30.63 2.76
CA GLN A 114 4.57 31.16 2.11
C GLN A 114 3.81 30.15 1.23
N ASP A 115 4.25 28.88 1.16
CA ASP A 115 3.47 27.87 0.44
C ASP A 115 2.26 27.42 1.24
N THR A 116 1.12 27.29 0.56
CA THR A 116 -0.16 26.99 1.19
C THR A 116 -0.48 25.50 1.24
N GLU A 117 -0.17 24.74 0.18
CA GLU A 117 -0.55 23.34 0.03
C GLU A 117 0.40 22.63 -0.93
N ASP A 118 0.99 21.53 -0.47
CA ASP A 118 1.93 20.74 -1.27
C ASP A 118 1.62 19.26 -1.23
N THR A 119 2.16 18.54 -2.20
CA THR A 119 2.03 17.08 -2.27
C THR A 119 3.35 16.45 -2.68
N ALA A 120 3.81 15.52 -1.85
CA ALA A 120 4.93 14.64 -2.16
C ALA A 120 4.43 13.22 -2.36
N SER A 121 4.91 12.52 -3.39
CA SER A 121 4.52 11.13 -3.64
C SER A 121 5.67 10.33 -4.22
N ASN A 122 5.63 9.01 -4.02
CA ASN A 122 6.50 8.08 -4.70
C ASN A 122 5.78 6.72 -4.85
N ALA A 123 6.33 5.88 -5.72
CA ALA A 123 5.83 4.54 -5.96
C ALA A 123 6.98 3.58 -6.30
N VAL A 124 6.79 2.30 -6.03
CA VAL A 124 7.79 1.28 -6.31
C VAL A 124 7.15 -0.09 -6.54
N SER A 125 7.73 -0.87 -7.46
CA SER A 125 7.46 -2.29 -7.59
C SER A 125 8.58 -3.09 -6.93
N LEU A 126 8.23 -4.03 -6.06
CA LEU A 126 9.18 -4.83 -5.28
C LEU A 126 8.86 -6.31 -5.39
N LEU A 127 9.90 -7.12 -5.56
CA LEU A 127 9.83 -8.55 -5.26
C LEU A 127 9.88 -8.72 -3.74
N LEU A 128 8.83 -9.32 -3.19
CA LEU A 128 8.72 -9.67 -1.79
C LEU A 128 8.68 -11.18 -1.63
N GLU A 129 9.34 -11.66 -0.58
CA GLU A 129 9.14 -13.01 -0.06
C GLU A 129 7.91 -13.02 0.87
N GLU A 130 7.33 -14.19 1.12
CA GLU A 130 6.30 -14.34 2.15
C GLU A 130 6.84 -13.89 3.52
N GLY A 131 6.06 -13.06 4.21
CA GLY A 131 6.43 -12.49 5.51
C GLY A 131 7.24 -11.19 5.44
N ASP A 132 7.68 -10.74 4.25
CA ASP A 132 8.30 -9.43 4.11
C ASP A 132 7.33 -8.32 4.54
N ARG A 133 7.84 -7.34 5.31
CA ARG A 133 7.06 -6.26 5.91
C ARG A 133 7.38 -4.93 5.25
N ILE A 134 6.33 -4.17 4.90
CA ILE A 134 6.41 -2.83 4.32
C ILE A 134 5.68 -1.84 5.22
N ASN A 135 6.33 -0.73 5.55
CA ASN A 135 5.71 0.38 6.27
C ASN A 135 6.28 1.73 5.82
N LEU A 136 5.51 2.79 6.06
CA LEU A 136 5.97 4.17 5.86
C LEU A 136 6.37 4.75 7.21
N GLU A 137 7.55 5.35 7.26
CA GLU A 137 8.08 6.02 8.43
C GLU A 137 8.23 7.52 8.16
N LEU A 138 7.52 8.33 8.96
CA LEU A 138 7.70 9.77 9.00
C LEU A 138 9.07 10.08 9.61
N TRP A 139 9.88 10.87 8.90
CA TRP A 139 11.18 11.29 9.42
C TRP A 139 11.04 12.15 10.68
N GLU A 140 12.08 12.12 11.50
CA GLU A 140 12.24 13.03 12.62
C GLU A 140 12.06 14.49 12.19
N ASN A 141 11.47 15.29 13.08
CA ASN A 141 11.20 16.72 12.86
C ASN A 141 10.31 17.05 11.65
N ARG A 142 9.66 16.06 11.01
CA ARG A 142 8.66 16.27 9.95
C ARG A 142 7.24 16.19 10.46
N ARG A 143 6.31 16.73 9.68
CA ARG A 143 4.88 16.74 10.00
C ARG A 143 4.06 16.19 8.85
N VAL A 144 2.94 15.55 9.18
CA VAL A 144 1.90 15.22 8.20
C VAL A 144 0.58 15.81 8.66
N TYR A 145 -0.12 16.46 7.74
CA TYR A 145 -1.46 17.00 7.97
C TYR A 145 -2.49 16.10 7.33
N THR A 146 -3.60 15.82 8.02
CA THR A 146 -4.75 15.18 7.40
C THR A 146 -6.04 15.82 7.87
N ASP A 147 -7.06 15.75 7.04
CA ASP A 147 -8.42 16.23 7.28
C ASP A 147 -9.44 15.33 6.56
N GLY A 148 -10.70 15.75 6.53
CA GLY A 148 -11.79 15.05 5.86
C GLY A 148 -11.63 14.90 4.34
N ASN A 149 -10.67 15.57 3.70
CA ASN A 149 -10.42 15.45 2.25
C ASN A 149 -9.60 14.20 1.89
N ARG A 150 -9.06 13.47 2.89
CA ARG A 150 -8.40 12.16 2.71
C ARG A 150 -7.26 12.15 1.67
N ARG A 151 -6.48 13.24 1.62
CA ARG A 151 -5.41 13.47 0.64
C ARG A 151 -4.15 12.62 0.87
N ASN A 152 -3.95 12.13 2.09
CA ASN A 152 -2.85 11.23 2.42
C ASN A 152 -3.29 9.79 2.23
N THR A 153 -2.67 9.10 1.26
CA THR A 153 -3.00 7.73 0.92
C THR A 153 -1.77 6.83 0.93
N PHE A 154 -1.97 5.57 1.31
CA PHE A 154 -1.01 4.49 1.12
C PHE A 154 -1.76 3.30 0.53
N SER A 155 -1.31 2.84 -0.63
CA SER A 155 -1.94 1.71 -1.31
C SER A 155 -0.88 0.74 -1.82
N GLY A 156 -1.29 -0.52 -1.98
CA GLY A 156 -0.45 -1.52 -2.60
C GLY A 156 -1.23 -2.76 -3.02
N HIS A 157 -0.73 -3.47 -4.01
CA HIS A 157 -1.37 -4.66 -4.55
C HIS A 157 -0.36 -5.65 -5.15
N LEU A 158 -0.72 -6.92 -5.12
CA LEU A 158 0.01 -8.00 -5.79
C LEU A 158 -0.23 -7.90 -7.30
N LEU A 159 0.84 -7.76 -8.07
CA LEU A 159 0.78 -7.81 -9.54
C LEU A 159 0.67 -9.26 -10.02
N PHE A 160 1.56 -10.11 -9.52
CA PHE A 160 1.57 -11.55 -9.79
C PHE A 160 2.43 -12.30 -8.77
N THR A 161 2.05 -13.54 -8.50
CA THR A 161 2.84 -14.49 -7.71
C THR A 161 4.04 -14.99 -8.51
N MET A 162 5.10 -15.42 -7.81
CA MET A 162 6.27 -16.07 -8.42
C MET A 162 6.25 -17.59 -8.25
#